data_AF-A0AAU8P5S5-F1
#
_entry.id   AF-A0AAU8P5S5-F1
#
_cell.length_a   1.000
_cell.length_b   1.000
_cell.length_c   1.000
_cell.angle_alpha   90.00
_cell.angle_beta   90.00
_cell.angle_gamma   90.00
#
_symmetry.space_group_name_H-M   'P 1'
#
loop_
_entity.id
_entity.type
_entity.pdbx_description
1 polymer ?
#
loop_
_entity_poly.entity_id
_entity_poly.type
_entity_poly.pdbx_seq_one_letter_code
_entity_poly.pdbx_strand_id
1 'polypeptide(L)' 'MLFEDIQFTHERIPYHYMTLPEGEVHNDILNIASKSMRIKFLHYSPDNGHVELTDSLEQLVEKVEQFRFENLKETLKW' A
#
# COMPACT_ATOMS: atom_id res chain seq x y z
N MET A 1 9.06 22.47 -10.51
CA MET A 1 9.67 21.13 -10.61
C MET A 1 10.16 20.70 -9.24
N LEU A 2 9.24 20.48 -8.28
CA LEU A 2 9.61 20.02 -6.93
C LEU A 2 9.59 18.48 -6.82
N PHE A 3 8.80 17.82 -7.67
CA PHE A 3 8.61 16.37 -7.66
C PHE A 3 9.63 15.61 -8.53
N GLU A 4 10.19 16.23 -9.57
CA GLU A 4 11.24 15.62 -10.39
C GLU A 4 12.56 15.47 -9.61
N ASP A 5 12.89 16.43 -8.73
CA ASP A 5 14.12 16.38 -7.92
C ASP A 5 14.11 15.31 -6.82
N ILE A 6 12.93 14.86 -6.36
CA ILE A 6 12.83 13.78 -5.35
C ILE A 6 13.29 12.44 -5.96
N GLN A 7 13.03 12.22 -7.25
CA GLN A 7 13.39 10.99 -7.95
C GLN A 7 14.92 10.79 -8.06
N PHE A 8 15.70 11.87 -8.09
CA PHE A 8 17.15 11.81 -8.28
C PHE A 8 17.96 11.91 -6.98
N THR A 9 17.36 12.36 -5.87
CA THR A 9 18.10 12.63 -4.62
C THR A 9 18.17 11.41 -3.69
N HIS A 10 17.28 10.43 -3.81
CA HIS A 10 17.24 9.24 -2.94
C HIS A 10 17.32 7.97 -3.79
N GLU A 11 18.47 7.29 -3.78
CA GLU A 11 18.76 6.09 -4.59
C GLU A 11 17.73 4.95 -4.43
N ARG A 12 16.90 4.94 -3.38
CA ARG A 12 15.86 3.92 -3.16
C ARG A 12 14.61 4.47 -2.48
N ILE A 13 13.79 5.24 -3.19
CA ILE A 13 12.41 5.52 -2.74
C ILE A 13 11.67 4.18 -2.55
N PRO A 14 11.16 3.82 -1.37
CA PRO A 14 10.45 2.56 -1.18
C PRO A 14 9.19 2.51 -2.05
N TYR A 15 8.70 1.30 -2.36
CA TYR A 15 7.42 1.18 -3.05
C TYR A 15 6.30 1.76 -2.18
N HIS A 16 5.44 2.57 -2.79
CA HIS A 16 4.21 3.04 -2.16
C HIS A 16 3.07 2.11 -2.53
N TYR A 17 2.19 1.84 -1.57
CA TYR A 17 0.99 1.04 -1.80
C TYR A 17 -0.23 1.95 -1.76
N MET A 18 -1.14 1.76 -2.71
CA MET A 18 -2.41 2.50 -2.80
C MET A 18 -3.54 1.49 -3.02
N THR A 19 -4.67 1.70 -2.35
CA THR A 19 -5.87 0.87 -2.55
C THR A 19 -6.78 1.52 -3.60
N LEU A 20 -7.42 0.70 -4.44
CA LEU A 20 -8.34 1.17 -5.48
C LEU A 20 -9.48 0.16 -5.68
N PRO A 21 -10.75 0.60 -5.78
CA PRO A 21 -11.83 -0.23 -6.29
C PRO A 21 -11.49 -0.88 -7.63
N GLU A 22 -11.92 -2.12 -7.82
CA GLU A 22 -11.85 -2.77 -9.12
C GLU A 22 -12.67 -2.02 -10.18
N GLY A 23 -12.09 -1.85 -11.38
CA GLY A 23 -12.76 -1.25 -12.53
C GLY A 23 -12.83 0.28 -12.56
N GLU A 24 -12.38 0.99 -11.52
CA GLU A 24 -12.46 2.46 -11.48
C GLU A 24 -11.46 3.15 -12.42
N VAL A 25 -10.27 2.56 -12.61
CA VAL A 25 -9.20 3.12 -13.45
C VAL A 25 -8.76 2.11 -14.50
N HIS A 26 -8.56 2.57 -15.73
CA HIS A 26 -8.08 1.73 -16.83
C HIS A 26 -6.67 1.17 -16.56
N ASN A 27 -6.46 -0.12 -16.84
CA ASN A 27 -5.21 -0.82 -16.57
C ASN A 27 -3.97 -0.14 -17.17
N ASP A 28 -4.10 0.46 -18.35
CA ASP A 28 -2.97 1.17 -18.99
C ASP A 28 -2.48 2.36 -18.16
N ILE A 29 -3.41 3.09 -17.51
CA ILE A 29 -3.06 4.23 -16.64
C ILE A 29 -2.35 3.71 -15.39
N LEU A 30 -2.88 2.64 -14.78
CA LEU A 30 -2.27 2.01 -13.60
C LEU A 30 -0.87 1.46 -13.90
N ASN A 31 -0.70 0.87 -15.08
CA ASN A 31 0.59 0.36 -15.56
C ASN A 31 1.61 1.48 -15.77
N ILE A 32 1.19 2.61 -16.36
CA ILE A 32 2.06 3.79 -16.51
C ILE A 32 2.44 4.34 -15.13
N ALA A 33 1.46 4.58 -14.25
CA ALA A 33 1.69 5.11 -12.91
C ALA A 33 2.60 4.20 -12.08
N SER A 34 2.39 2.88 -12.11
CA SER A 34 3.21 1.92 -11.36
C SER A 34 4.68 1.94 -11.81
N LYS A 35 4.92 2.04 -13.13
CA LYS A 35 6.27 2.09 -13.72
C LYS A 35 6.96 3.43 -13.45
N SER A 36 6.22 4.53 -13.57
CA SER A 36 6.77 5.88 -13.43
C SER A 36 6.98 6.29 -11.97
N MET A 37 6.16 5.82 -11.03
CA MET A 37 6.10 6.37 -9.66
C MET A 37 6.42 5.38 -8.53
N ARG A 38 6.91 4.18 -8.81
CA ARG A 38 7.17 3.12 -7.78
C ARG A 38 5.94 2.87 -6.88
N ILE A 39 4.75 2.91 -7.47
CA ILE A 39 3.48 2.62 -6.79
C ILE A 39 3.07 1.18 -7.10
N LYS A 40 2.49 0.50 -6.12
CA LYS A 40 1.76 -0.76 -6.28
C LYS A 40 0.30 -0.53 -5.90
N PHE A 41 -0.59 -0.84 -6.83
CA PHE A 41 -2.03 -0.75 -6.57
C PHE A 41 -2.53 -2.09 -6.00
N LEU A 42 -3.30 -2.00 -4.93
CA LEU A 42 -4.03 -3.10 -4.32
C LEU A 42 -5.50 -2.91 -4.67
N HIS A 43 -6.02 -3.81 -5.48
CA HIS A 43 -7.41 -3.79 -5.87
C HIS A 43 -8.28 -4.47 -4.83
N TYR A 44 -9.50 -3.98 -4.68
CA TYR A 44 -10.53 -4.58 -3.83
C TYR A 44 -11.90 -4.41 -4.48
N SER A 45 -12.85 -5.27 -4.14
CA SER A 45 -14.23 -5.15 -4.60
C SER A 45 -14.95 -4.01 -3.89
N PRO A 46 -15.56 -3.06 -4.62
CA PRO A 46 -16.43 -2.05 -4.02
C PRO A 46 -17.79 -2.59 -3.59
N ASP A 47 -18.11 -3.87 -3.89
CA ASP A 47 -19.40 -4.47 -3.57
C ASP A 47 -19.69 -4.42 -2.08
N ASN A 48 -20.98 -4.35 -1.74
CA ASN A 48 -21.47 -4.25 -0.36
C ASN A 48 -20.89 -3.07 0.42
N GLY A 49 -20.56 -1.97 -0.27
CA GLY A 49 -20.11 -0.72 0.34
C GLY A 49 -18.65 -0.76 0.79
N HIS A 50 -17.76 -1.30 -0.04
CA HIS A 50 -16.31 -1.39 0.22
C HIS A 50 -15.93 -2.27 1.43
N VAL A 51 -16.79 -3.23 1.79
CA VAL A 51 -16.58 -4.08 2.97
C VAL A 51 -15.26 -4.85 2.92
N GLU A 52 -14.84 -5.30 1.73
CA GLU A 52 -13.58 -6.02 1.55
C GLU A 52 -12.38 -5.19 2.02
N LEU A 53 -12.37 -3.89 1.73
CA LEU A 53 -11.29 -3.01 2.16
C LEU A 53 -11.28 -2.86 3.68
N THR A 54 -12.45 -2.68 4.30
CA THR A 54 -12.58 -2.56 5.75
C THR A 54 -12.11 -3.82 6.46
N ASP A 55 -12.59 -4.99 6.04
CA ASP A 55 -12.21 -6.28 6.61
C ASP A 55 -10.72 -6.57 6.42
N SER A 56 -10.16 -6.21 5.26
CA SER A 56 -8.73 -6.36 4.98
C SER A 56 -7.86 -5.49 5.88
N LEU A 57 -8.32 -4.27 6.21
CA LEU A 57 -7.61 -3.38 7.13
C LEU A 57 -7.68 -3.90 8.57
N GLU A 58 -8.82 -4.43 9.00
CA GLU A 58 -8.96 -5.06 10.31
C GLU A 58 -7.99 -6.24 10.46
N GLN A 59 -7.97 -7.15 9.48
CA GLN A 59 -7.03 -8.26 9.46
C GLN A 59 -5.56 -7.83 9.43
N LEU A 60 -5.25 -6.72 8.75
CA LEU A 60 -3.90 -6.18 8.75
C LEU A 60 -3.48 -5.71 10.16
N VAL A 61 -4.37 -5.02 10.87
CA VAL A 61 -4.12 -4.57 12.25
C VAL A 61 -3.86 -5.78 13.15
N GLU A 62 -4.70 -6.81 13.07
CA GLU A 62 -4.53 -8.03 13.87
C GLU A 62 -3.17 -8.69 13.60
N LYS A 63 -2.76 -8.81 12.33
CA LYS A 63 -1.46 -9.40 11.96
C LYS A 63 -0.29 -8.57 12.47
N VAL A 64 -0.40 -7.25 12.44
CA VAL A 64 0.63 -6.35 12.97
C VAL A 64 0.76 -6.51 14.48
N GLU A 65 -0.36 -6.55 15.21
CA GLU A 65 -0.36 -6.74 16.65
C GLU A 65 0.15 -8.13 17.05
N GLN A 66 -0.26 -9.17 16.31
CA GLN A 66 0.28 -10.52 16.49
C GLN A 66 1.80 -10.54 16.31
N PHE A 67 2.31 -9.94 15.23
CA PHE A 67 3.75 -9.87 14.98
C PHE A 67 4.50 -9.13 16.10
N ARG A 68 3.95 -8.00 16.57
CA ARG A 68 4.50 -7.22 17.70
C ARG A 68 4.59 -8.07 18.96
N PHE A 69 3.51 -8.78 19.31
CA PHE A 69 3.46 -9.61 20.51
C PHE A 69 4.44 -10.79 20.45
N GLU A 70 4.51 -11.47 19.30
CA GLU A 70 5.32 -12.67 19.13
C GLU A 70 6.83 -12.38 18.98
N ASN A 71 7.21 -11.28 18.32
CA ASN A 71 8.60 -11.06 17.88
C ASN A 71 9.28 -9.83 18.51
N LEU A 72 8.51 -8.80 18.87
CA LEU A 72 9.07 -7.52 19.31
C LEU A 72 8.93 -7.30 20.82
N LYS A 73 8.01 -8.01 21.47
CA LYS A 73 7.78 -7.92 22.92
C LYS A 73 9.04 -8.17 23.75
N GLU A 74 9.89 -9.12 23.35
CA GLU A 74 11.12 -9.45 24.08
C GLU A 74 12.23 -8.42 23.85
N THR A 75 12.27 -7.81 22.66
CA THR A 75 13.34 -6.86 22.29
C THR A 75 13.01 -5.41 22.64
N LEU A 76 11.73 -5.10 22.92
CA LEU A 76 11.19 -3.76 23.16
C LEU A 76 11.55 -2.73 22.07
N LYS A 77 11.88 -3.21 20.86
CA LYS A 77 12.13 -2.36 19.69
C LYS A 77 10.80 -2.16 18.97
N TRP A 78 10.10 -1.10 19.37
CA TRP A 78 8.86 -0.64 18.75
C TRP A 78 9.13 0.18 17.49
#